data_AF-A0A660TY39-F1
#
_entry.id   AF-A0A660TY39-F1
#
_cell.length_a   1.000
_cell.length_b   1.000
_cell.length_c   1.000
_cell.angle_alpha   90.00
_cell.angle_beta   90.00
_cell.angle_gamma   90.00
#
_symmetry.space_group_name_H-M   'P 1'
#
loop_
_entity.id
_entity.type
_entity.pdbx_description
1 polymer ?
#
loop_
_entity_poly.entity_id
_entity_poly.type
_entity_poly.pdbx_seq_one_letter_code
_entity_poly.pdbx_strand_id
1 'polypeptide(L)'
;MSVSPGKFSTDVSGYGLYPGKSYKYRARGVSTDNPDLTLSGNTEYFTLESITEIEERNYSKYAKNLTKGNLSVMSLTDTITAPYTDRMGLIFWLMLFGLPFVAMFIRGTKVVVPALLALCIGGLIWQFLPPEWTYVAYLLIIVAVAGIIYSIMRSRR
;
A
#
# COMPACT_ATOMS: atom_id res chain seq x y z
N MET A 1 -5.54 8.30 -56.07
CA MET A 1 -5.13 6.90 -55.84
C MET A 1 -6.06 6.32 -54.79
N SER A 2 -6.90 5.36 -55.20
CA SER A 2 -7.76 4.61 -54.28
C SER A 2 -6.89 3.59 -53.55
N VAL A 3 -6.78 3.73 -52.22
CA VAL A 3 -6.02 2.79 -51.39
C VAL A 3 -6.97 1.65 -51.02
N SER A 4 -6.73 0.47 -51.57
CA SER A 4 -7.49 -0.74 -51.22
C SER A 4 -7.27 -1.06 -49.73
N PRO A 5 -8.32 -1.32 -48.93
CA PRO A 5 -8.14 -1.69 -47.54
C PRO A 5 -7.35 -3.00 -47.47
N GLY A 6 -6.13 -2.95 -46.95
CA GLY A 6 -5.34 -4.15 -46.66
C GLY A 6 -6.12 -5.08 -45.73
N LYS A 7 -5.99 -6.39 -45.91
CA LYS A 7 -6.64 -7.38 -45.04
C LYS A 7 -6.11 -7.23 -43.61
N PHE A 8 -6.99 -7.02 -42.64
CA PHE A 8 -6.62 -7.03 -41.23
C PHE A 8 -6.18 -8.44 -40.81
N SER A 9 -5.09 -8.53 -40.04
CA SER A 9 -4.64 -9.80 -39.45
C SER A 9 -5.73 -10.35 -38.53
N THR A 10 -6.09 -11.62 -38.72
CA THR A 10 -7.06 -12.33 -37.86
C THR A 10 -6.44 -12.77 -36.53
N ASP A 11 -5.12 -12.84 -36.45
CA ASP A 11 -4.39 -13.17 -35.23
C ASP A 11 -3.98 -11.89 -34.49
N VAL A 12 -4.66 -11.63 -33.38
CA VAL A 12 -4.28 -10.62 -32.39
C VAL A 12 -3.45 -11.32 -31.32
N SER A 13 -2.14 -11.40 -31.54
CA SER A 13 -1.19 -11.92 -30.54
C SER A 13 -0.92 -10.85 -29.47
N GLY A 14 -1.36 -11.11 -28.23
CA GLY A 14 -1.16 -10.21 -27.10
C GLY A 14 -1.76 -10.74 -25.80
N TYR A 15 -1.42 -10.10 -24.69
CA TYR A 15 -2.04 -10.37 -23.38
C TYR A 15 -3.56 -10.14 -23.45
N GLY A 16 -4.33 -10.97 -22.75
CA GLY A 16 -5.78 -10.85 -22.69
C GLY A 16 -6.24 -9.45 -22.28
N LEU A 17 -7.27 -8.94 -22.95
CA LEU A 17 -7.84 -7.64 -22.63
C LEU A 17 -8.69 -7.73 -21.36
N TYR A 18 -8.35 -6.93 -20.36
CA TYR A 18 -9.10 -6.77 -19.12
C TYR A 18 -10.13 -5.65 -19.21
N PRO A 19 -11.38 -5.87 -18.71
CA PRO A 19 -12.41 -4.84 -18.65
C PRO A 19 -11.97 -3.65 -17.78
N GLY A 20 -12.48 -2.44 -18.06
CA GLY A 20 -12.16 -1.23 -17.29
C GLY A 20 -10.80 -0.60 -17.59
N LYS A 21 -10.12 -1.06 -18.65
CA LYS A 21 -8.80 -0.56 -19.07
C LYS A 21 -8.86 0.05 -20.45
N SER A 22 -8.07 1.11 -20.66
CA SER A 22 -7.83 1.71 -21.97
C SER A 22 -6.64 1.06 -22.64
N TYR A 23 -6.83 0.55 -23.84
CA TYR A 23 -5.78 -0.07 -24.64
C TYR A 23 -5.40 0.85 -25.79
N LYS A 24 -4.09 0.99 -26.00
CA LYS A 24 -3.55 1.67 -27.18
C LYS A 24 -3.51 0.67 -28.33
N TYR A 25 -4.04 1.06 -29.48
CA TYR A 25 -3.87 0.32 -30.73
C TYR A 25 -3.34 1.25 -31.80
N ARG A 26 -2.71 0.65 -32.81
CA ARG A 26 -2.22 1.38 -33.97
C ARG A 26 -2.29 0.47 -35.18
N ALA A 27 -2.82 1.00 -36.28
CA ALA A 27 -2.76 0.30 -37.56
C ALA A 27 -1.30 0.22 -38.02
N ARG A 28 -0.84 -1.00 -38.34
CA ARG A 28 0.45 -1.24 -38.98
C ARG A 28 0.20 -1.82 -40.36
N GLY A 29 0.58 -1.06 -41.39
CA GLY A 29 0.60 -1.53 -42.77
C GLY A 29 2.01 -1.94 -43.16
N VAL A 30 2.15 -2.98 -43.97
CA VAL A 30 3.39 -3.31 -44.67
C VAL A 30 3.13 -3.11 -46.16
N SER A 31 4.03 -2.42 -46.85
CA SER A 31 3.89 -2.19 -48.29
C SER A 31 3.97 -3.52 -49.05
N THR A 32 3.08 -3.75 -50.01
CA THR A 32 3.09 -4.95 -50.87
C THR A 32 4.37 -5.05 -51.70
N ASP A 33 4.93 -3.90 -52.10
CA ASP A 33 6.08 -3.83 -53.00
C ASP A 33 7.43 -3.88 -52.26
N ASN A 34 7.44 -3.61 -50.95
CA ASN A 34 8.65 -3.69 -50.14
C ASN A 34 8.30 -4.07 -48.69
N PRO A 35 8.57 -5.33 -48.27
CA PRO A 35 8.17 -5.85 -46.97
C PRO A 35 8.88 -5.18 -45.78
N ASP A 36 9.98 -4.46 -46.00
CA ASP A 36 10.72 -3.73 -44.97
C ASP A 36 10.12 -2.34 -44.68
N LEU A 37 9.26 -1.84 -45.58
CA LEU A 37 8.56 -0.56 -45.41
C LEU A 37 7.29 -0.76 -44.58
N THR A 38 7.43 -0.55 -43.27
CA THR A 38 6.30 -0.55 -42.35
C THR A 38 5.75 0.86 -42.16
N LEU A 39 4.49 1.05 -42.52
CA LEU A 39 3.73 2.29 -42.30
C LEU A 39 2.95 2.17 -40.99
N SER A 40 3.08 3.18 -40.12
CA SER A 40 2.41 3.23 -38.82
C SER A 40 1.36 4.34 -38.84
N GLY A 41 0.10 3.99 -38.59
CA GLY A 41 -0.98 4.97 -38.47
C GLY A 41 -0.93 5.75 -37.15
N ASN A 42 -1.94 6.58 -36.90
CA ASN A 42 -2.07 7.29 -35.62
C ASN A 42 -2.36 6.31 -34.48
N THR A 43 -1.85 6.63 -33.28
CA THR A 43 -2.20 5.88 -32.07
C THR A 43 -3.57 6.31 -31.60
N GLU A 44 -4.46 5.34 -31.49
CA GLU A 44 -5.81 5.53 -30.95
C GLU A 44 -5.99 4.67 -29.70
N TYR A 45 -6.99 5.03 -28.91
CA TYR A 45 -7.30 4.38 -27.64
C TYR A 45 -8.73 3.89 -27.68
N PHE A 46 -8.97 2.66 -27.22
CA PHE A 46 -10.31 2.20 -26.87
C PHE A 46 -10.34 1.84 -25.39
N THR A 47 -11.46 2.15 -24.74
CA THR A 47 -11.69 1.85 -23.33
C THR A 47 -12.72 0.73 -23.24
N LEU A 48 -12.41 -0.31 -22.46
CA LEU A 48 -13.37 -1.36 -22.18
C LEU A 48 -14.24 -0.96 -20.99
N GLU A 49 -15.56 -1.02 -21.17
CA GLU A 49 -16.53 -0.87 -20.09
C GLU A 49 -16.30 -1.96 -19.03
N SER A 50 -16.39 -1.60 -17.75
CA SER A 50 -16.33 -2.55 -16.63
C SER A 50 -17.61 -2.47 -15.81
N ILE A 51 -18.15 -3.62 -15.46
CA ILE A 51 -19.31 -3.73 -14.56
C ILE A 51 -18.90 -3.45 -13.10
N THR A 52 -17.61 -3.59 -12.78
CA THR A 52 -17.04 -3.32 -11.46
C THR A 52 -15.95 -2.25 -11.55
N GLU A 53 -16.01 -1.24 -10.69
CA GLU A 53 -14.98 -0.21 -10.59
C GLU A 53 -13.69 -0.87 -10.09
N ILE A 54 -12.72 -1.06 -11.00
CA ILE A 54 -11.41 -1.55 -10.63
C ILE A 54 -10.67 -0.37 -10.01
N GLU A 55 -10.57 -0.33 -8.69
CA GLU A 55 -9.74 0.66 -8.00
C GLU A 55 -8.32 0.63 -8.59
N GLU A 56 -7.97 1.69 -9.32
CA GLU A 56 -6.67 1.82 -9.97
C GLU A 56 -5.61 2.20 -8.92
N ARG A 57 -5.20 1.21 -8.12
CA ARG A 57 -4.18 1.41 -7.09
C ARG A 57 -2.80 1.32 -7.70
N ASN A 58 -2.15 2.48 -7.88
CA ASN A 58 -0.80 2.56 -8.42
C ASN A 58 0.26 2.20 -7.34
N TYR A 59 0.48 0.91 -7.07
CA TYR A 59 1.48 0.45 -6.11
C TYR A 59 2.93 0.74 -6.52
N SER A 60 3.19 1.02 -7.79
CA SER A 60 4.52 1.42 -8.26
C SER A 60 4.97 2.79 -7.72
N LYS A 61 4.02 3.59 -7.20
CA LYS A 61 4.30 4.88 -6.56
C LYS A 61 5.19 4.73 -5.32
N TYR A 62 4.96 3.69 -4.51
CA TYR A 62 5.73 3.49 -3.27
C TYR A 62 7.20 3.14 -3.58
N ALA A 63 7.44 2.31 -4.59
CA ALA A 63 8.80 1.99 -5.05
C ALA A 63 9.55 3.20 -5.62
N LYS A 64 8.85 4.09 -6.33
CA LYS A 64 9.42 5.36 -6.82
C LYS A 64 9.68 6.35 -5.68
N ASN A 65 8.85 6.36 -4.64
CA ASN A 65 9.07 7.21 -3.47
C ASN A 65 10.27 6.73 -2.64
N LEU A 66 10.51 5.42 -2.55
CA LEU A 66 11.69 4.86 -1.87
C LEU A 66 12.99 5.27 -2.57
N THR A 67 13.00 5.33 -3.90
CA THR A 67 14.19 5.68 -4.69
C THR A 67 14.41 7.18 -4.84
N LYS A 68 13.37 8.00 -4.63
CA LYS A 68 13.44 9.47 -4.67
C LYS A 68 13.53 10.13 -3.29
N GLY A 69 13.31 9.38 -2.22
CA GLY A 69 13.21 9.91 -0.86
C GLY A 69 14.52 10.49 -0.34
N ASN A 70 14.43 11.63 0.35
CA ASN A 70 15.52 12.18 1.13
C ASN A 70 15.91 11.20 2.27
N LEU A 71 17.19 11.11 2.65
CA LEU A 71 17.68 10.23 3.73
C LEU A 71 17.34 10.76 5.14
N SER A 72 16.15 11.32 5.32
CA SER A 72 15.66 11.65 6.66
C SER A 72 14.97 10.42 7.26
N VAL A 73 15.22 10.15 8.55
CA VAL A 73 14.60 9.03 9.27
C VAL A 73 13.07 9.07 9.16
N MET A 74 12.50 10.27 9.25
CA MET A 74 11.07 10.50 9.14
C MET A 74 10.51 10.10 7.76
N SER A 75 11.11 10.59 6.68
CA SER A 75 10.66 10.28 5.31
C SER A 75 10.84 8.81 4.95
N LEU A 76 11.84 8.13 5.51
CA LEU A 76 12.01 6.69 5.33
C LEU A 76 10.92 5.91 6.07
N THR A 77 10.60 6.28 7.32
CA THR A 77 9.52 5.65 8.07
C THR A 77 8.18 5.81 7.35
N ASP A 78 7.84 7.00 6.88
CA ASP A 78 6.59 7.24 6.14
C ASP A 78 6.53 6.44 4.85
N THR A 79 7.64 6.40 4.09
CA THR A 79 7.66 5.69 2.80
C THR A 79 7.57 4.17 2.97
N ILE A 80 8.18 3.60 4.01
CA ILE A 80 8.15 2.16 4.29
C ILE A 80 6.75 1.74 4.79
N THR A 81 6.11 2.57 5.61
CA THR A 81 4.81 2.26 6.23
C THR A 81 3.62 2.58 5.33
N ALA A 82 3.77 3.53 4.40
CA ALA A 82 2.75 3.96 3.44
C ALA A 82 1.95 2.84 2.74
N PRO A 83 2.55 1.76 2.19
CA PRO A 83 1.77 0.70 1.55
C PRO A 83 0.88 -0.07 2.53
N TYR A 84 1.29 -0.17 3.80
CA TYR A 84 0.55 -0.88 4.84
C TYR A 84 -0.54 0.01 5.45
N THR A 85 -0.24 1.28 5.69
CA THR A 85 -1.21 2.26 6.19
C THR A 85 -2.27 2.59 5.15
N ASP A 86 -1.95 2.64 3.85
CA ASP A 86 -2.96 2.88 2.79
C ASP A 86 -3.95 1.70 2.65
N ARG A 87 -3.57 0.50 3.08
CA ARG A 87 -4.41 -0.72 3.04
C ARG A 87 -5.20 -0.93 4.33
N MET A 88 -4.56 -0.74 5.49
CA MET A 88 -5.08 -1.16 6.79
C MET A 88 -5.32 0.01 7.75
N GLY A 89 -4.84 1.21 7.41
CA GLY A 89 -4.98 2.41 8.25
C GLY A 89 -4.47 2.19 9.67
N LEU A 90 -5.30 2.56 10.64
CA LEU A 90 -4.97 2.50 12.06
C LEU A 90 -4.78 1.06 12.59
N ILE A 91 -5.38 0.05 11.94
CA ILE A 91 -5.21 -1.36 12.32
C ILE A 91 -3.75 -1.80 12.15
N PHE A 92 -3.02 -1.27 11.16
CA PHE A 92 -1.61 -1.59 10.97
C PHE A 92 -0.79 -1.22 12.21
N TRP A 93 -0.98 0.00 12.73
CA TRP A 93 -0.29 0.48 13.92
C TRP A 93 -0.65 -0.32 15.18
N LEU A 94 -1.93 -0.64 15.33
CA LEU A 94 -2.41 -1.48 16.43
C LEU A 94 -1.78 -2.87 16.37
N MET A 95 -1.60 -3.44 15.18
CA MET A 95 -0.95 -4.72 15.02
C MET A 95 0.55 -4.62 15.28
N LEU A 96 1.24 -3.67 14.66
CA LEU A 96 2.69 -3.51 14.77
C LEU A 96 3.13 -3.31 16.22
N PHE A 97 2.44 -2.44 16.96
CA PHE A 97 2.79 -2.14 18.35
C PHE A 97 2.00 -2.98 19.35
N GLY A 98 0.73 -3.27 19.10
CA GLY A 98 -0.13 -3.97 20.05
C GLY A 98 0.13 -5.47 20.15
N LEU A 99 0.47 -6.17 19.06
CA LEU A 99 0.69 -7.63 19.10
C LEU A 99 1.85 -8.05 20.03
N PRO A 100 3.01 -7.36 20.02
CA PRO A 100 4.07 -7.63 20.99
C PRO A 100 3.61 -7.47 22.44
N PHE A 101 2.81 -6.44 22.75
CA PHE A 101 2.24 -6.28 24.08
C PHE A 101 1.28 -7.40 24.42
N VAL A 102 0.32 -7.73 23.55
CA VAL A 102 -0.62 -8.85 23.76
C VAL A 102 0.14 -10.16 24.01
N ALA A 103 1.19 -10.43 23.24
CA ALA A 103 2.04 -11.60 23.43
C ALA A 103 2.74 -11.58 24.80
N MET A 104 3.25 -10.43 25.25
CA MET A 104 3.80 -10.26 26.60
C MET A 104 2.74 -10.41 27.70
N PHE A 105 1.51 -9.93 27.50
CA PHE A 105 0.41 -10.09 28.46
C PHE A 105 0.01 -11.58 28.61
N ILE A 106 0.03 -12.35 27.52
CA ILE A 106 -0.33 -13.78 27.55
C ILE A 106 0.79 -14.63 28.14
N ARG A 107 2.06 -14.38 27.79
CA ARG A 107 3.21 -15.17 28.28
C ARG A 107 3.77 -14.70 29.62
N GLY A 108 3.55 -13.45 30.00
CA GLY A 108 4.10 -12.86 31.21
C GLY A 108 3.40 -13.36 32.47
N THR A 109 4.15 -13.95 33.40
CA THR A 109 3.66 -14.24 34.76
C THR A 109 3.32 -12.96 35.53
N LYS A 110 3.99 -11.84 35.21
CA LYS A 110 3.74 -10.53 35.81
C LYS A 110 3.32 -9.53 34.73
N VAL A 111 2.04 -9.21 34.75
CA VAL A 111 1.39 -8.25 33.83
C VAL A 111 1.89 -6.81 34.01
N VAL A 112 2.52 -6.51 35.15
CA VAL A 112 3.12 -5.19 35.43
C VAL A 112 4.23 -4.80 34.45
N VAL A 113 5.05 -5.76 34.02
CA VAL A 113 6.23 -5.48 33.17
C VAL A 113 5.83 -4.93 31.79
N PRO A 114 4.94 -5.59 31.01
CA PRO A 114 4.49 -5.01 29.75
C PRO A 114 3.71 -3.70 29.94
N ALA A 115 2.99 -3.54 31.04
CA ALA A 115 2.24 -2.32 31.32
C ALA A 115 3.17 -1.11 31.57
N LEU A 116 4.25 -1.28 32.33
CA LEU A 116 5.26 -0.23 32.53
C LEU A 116 6.00 0.11 31.22
N LEU A 117 6.33 -0.90 30.41
CA LEU A 117 6.94 -0.69 29.10
C LEU A 117 6.02 0.11 28.16
N ALA A 118 4.74 -0.24 28.10
CA ALA A 118 3.75 0.48 27.31
C ALA A 118 3.62 1.94 27.79
N LEU A 119 3.68 2.18 29.10
CA LEU A 119 3.62 3.52 29.68
C LEU A 119 4.84 4.37 29.31
N CYS A 120 6.05 3.82 29.46
CA CYS A 120 7.28 4.53 29.10
C CYS A 120 7.33 4.85 27.60
N ILE A 121 7.01 3.88 26.75
CA ILE A 121 7.03 4.07 25.30
C ILE A 121 5.93 5.04 24.87
N GLY A 122 4.71 4.91 25.41
CA GLY A 122 3.62 5.84 25.13
C GLY A 122 3.95 7.28 25.54
N GLY A 123 4.58 7.46 26.72
CA GLY A 123 5.04 8.76 27.19
C GLY A 123 6.15 9.37 26.32
N LEU A 124 7.13 8.56 25.89
CA LEU A 124 8.18 9.02 24.99
C LEU A 124 7.64 9.44 23.62
N ILE A 125 6.69 8.68 23.07
CA ILE A 125 6.03 9.04 21.80
C ILE A 125 5.27 10.35 21.96
N TRP A 126 4.56 10.54 23.07
CA TRP A 126 3.82 11.78 23.29
C TRP A 126 4.73 13.02 23.38
N GLN A 127 5.91 12.89 24.01
CA GLN A 127 6.82 14.01 24.22
C GLN A 127 7.68 14.35 22.98
N PHE A 128 8.12 13.33 22.24
CA PHE A 128 9.18 13.50 21.22
C PHE A 128 8.71 13.26 19.78
N LEU A 129 7.57 12.63 19.54
CA LEU A 129 7.08 12.37 18.19
C LEU A 129 6.02 13.39 17.75
N PRO A 130 5.94 13.70 16.45
CA PRO A 130 4.98 14.67 15.92
C PRO A 130 3.51 14.23 16.10
N PRO A 131 2.56 15.18 15.97
CA PRO A 131 1.15 14.98 16.35
C PRO A 131 0.45 13.77 15.73
N GLU A 132 0.89 13.36 14.55
CA GLU A 132 0.37 12.19 13.82
C GLU A 132 0.47 10.89 14.65
N TRP A 133 1.44 10.81 15.55
CA TRP A 133 1.71 9.64 16.40
C TRP A 133 1.01 9.70 17.77
N THR A 134 0.31 10.79 18.07
CA THR A 134 -0.38 10.96 19.36
C THR A 134 -1.46 9.91 19.58
N TYR A 135 -2.16 9.49 18.52
CA TYR A 135 -3.12 8.39 18.61
C TYR A 135 -2.49 7.08 19.08
N VAL A 136 -1.27 6.78 18.63
CA VAL A 136 -0.52 5.59 19.05
C VAL A 136 -0.07 5.72 20.49
N ALA A 137 0.39 6.91 20.90
CA ALA A 137 0.74 7.21 22.28
C ALA A 137 -0.44 6.99 23.23
N TYR A 138 -1.63 7.52 22.90
CA TYR A 138 -2.84 7.33 23.70
C TYR A 138 -3.23 5.85 23.82
N LEU A 139 -3.14 5.10 22.72
CA LEU A 139 -3.46 3.67 22.72
C LEU A 139 -2.54 2.88 23.67
N LEU A 140 -1.24 3.16 23.63
CA LEU A 140 -0.27 2.55 24.53
C LEU A 140 -0.49 2.91 26.00
N ILE A 141 -0.84 4.18 26.28
CA ILE A 141 -1.15 4.64 27.65
C ILE A 141 -2.41 3.95 28.18
N ILE A 142 -3.47 3.83 27.37
CA ILE A 142 -4.71 3.14 27.76
C ILE A 142 -4.42 1.66 28.11
N VAL A 143 -3.64 0.97 27.27
CA VAL A 143 -3.25 -0.43 27.51
C VAL A 143 -2.39 -0.55 28.77
N ALA A 144 -1.49 0.39 29.02
CA ALA A 144 -0.67 0.41 30.23
C ALA A 144 -1.54 0.54 31.50
N VAL A 145 -2.48 1.49 31.52
CA VAL A 145 -3.37 1.70 32.65
C VAL A 145 -4.24 0.46 32.90
N ALA A 146 -4.81 -0.12 31.84
CA ALA A 146 -5.60 -1.35 31.94
C ALA A 146 -4.77 -2.52 32.48
N GLY A 147 -3.51 -2.66 32.06
CA GLY A 147 -2.59 -3.68 32.54
C GLY A 147 -2.23 -3.53 34.03
N ILE A 148 -2.02 -2.30 34.50
CA ILE A 148 -1.76 -2.01 35.93
C ILE A 148 -3.00 -2.36 36.77
N ILE A 149 -4.20 -1.94 36.35
CA ILE A 149 -5.45 -2.25 37.04
C ILE A 149 -5.64 -3.77 37.13
N TYR A 150 -5.47 -4.48 36.01
CA TYR A 150 -5.56 -5.94 35.97
C TYR A 150 -4.58 -6.61 36.94
N SER A 151 -3.33 -6.12 37.00
CA SER A 151 -2.34 -6.65 37.93
C SER A 151 -2.75 -6.48 39.39
N ILE A 152 -3.30 -5.33 39.77
CA ILE A 152 -3.75 -5.06 41.14
C ILE A 152 -4.93 -5.98 41.49
N MET A 153 -5.90 -6.14 40.58
CA MET A 153 -7.05 -7.02 40.79
C MET A 153 -6.63 -8.48 40.93
N ARG A 154 -5.70 -8.95 40.08
CA ARG A 154 -5.20 -10.32 40.13
C ARG A 154 -4.35 -10.58 41.38
N SER A 155 -3.57 -9.61 41.85
CA SER A 155 -2.77 -9.74 43.07
C SER A 155 -3.61 -9.83 44.35
N ARG A 156 -4.89 -9.46 44.30
CA ARG A 156 -5.83 -9.59 45.43
C ARG A 156 -6.55 -10.94 45.48
N ARG A 157 -6.43 -11.77 44.44
CA ARG A 157 -6.93 -13.16 44.42
C ARG A 157 -5.77 -14.11 44.69
#